data_AF-A0A831LLP0-F1
#
_entry.id   AF-A0A831LLP0-F1
#
_cell.length_a   1.000
_cell.length_b   1.000
_cell.length_c   1.000
_cell.angle_alpha   90.00
_cell.angle_beta   90.00
_cell.angle_gamma   90.00
#
_symmetry.space_group_name_H-M   'P 1'
#
loop_
_entity.id
_entity.type
_entity.pdbx_description
1 polymer ?
#
loop_
_entity_poly.entity_id
_entity_poly.type
_entity_poly.pdbx_seq_one_letter_code
_entity_poly.pdbx_strand_id
1 'polypeptide(L)'
;MELNTLLLALSLLLALVGVAVGAAALTALKAERARASALQNDMRALCTAAVNVGERINQLERRLRQLALRQDELGVQQTQSEGEGRTFEQAAKMVRKGASVDEVVEICGLSRGEAELIAMMQRLEST
;
A
#
# COMPACT_ATOMS: atom_id res chain seq x y z
N MET A 1 -45.70 19.25 -73.63
CA MET A 1 -45.94 19.48 -72.19
C MET A 1 -45.41 18.30 -71.36
N GLU A 2 -45.65 17.06 -71.77
CA GLU A 2 -45.14 15.83 -71.12
C GLU A 2 -43.62 15.73 -70.88
N LEU A 3 -42.77 16.22 -71.79
CA LEU A 3 -41.31 16.11 -71.61
C LEU A 3 -40.79 17.00 -70.45
N ASN A 4 -41.37 18.19 -70.27
CA ASN A 4 -40.95 19.13 -69.23
C ASN A 4 -41.36 18.66 -67.83
N THR A 5 -42.54 18.02 -67.71
CA THR A 5 -43.00 17.45 -66.44
C THR A 5 -42.12 16.28 -65.99
N LEU A 6 -41.69 15.43 -66.93
CA LEU A 6 -40.74 14.34 -66.63
C LEU A 6 -39.36 14.85 -66.17
N LEU A 7 -38.82 15.90 -66.81
CA LEU A 7 -37.55 16.49 -66.41
C LEU A 7 -37.60 17.11 -65.00
N LEU A 8 -38.68 17.83 -64.67
CA LEU A 8 -38.88 18.37 -63.33
C LEU A 8 -38.99 17.26 -62.28
N ALA A 9 -39.77 16.21 -62.55
CA ALA A 9 -39.91 15.07 -61.65
C ALA A 9 -38.56 14.38 -61.40
N LEU A 10 -37.74 14.17 -62.44
CA LEU A 10 -36.41 13.59 -62.32
C LEU A 10 -35.46 14.46 -61.48
N SER A 11 -35.47 15.79 -61.70
CA SER A 11 -34.64 16.72 -60.90
C SER A 11 -35.04 16.74 -59.43
N LEU A 12 -36.35 16.66 -59.13
CA LEU A 12 -36.86 16.62 -57.77
C LEU A 12 -36.46 15.31 -57.09
N LEU A 13 -36.57 14.20 -57.80
CA LEU A 13 -36.16 12.89 -57.31
C LEU A 13 -34.66 12.85 -57.00
N LEU A 14 -33.82 13.36 -57.91
CA LEU A 14 -32.38 13.47 -57.69
C LEU A 14 -32.03 14.36 -56.49
N ALA A 15 -32.69 15.51 -56.36
CA ALA A 15 -32.50 16.40 -55.22
C ALA A 15 -32.88 15.71 -53.90
N LEU A 16 -34.01 14.98 -53.88
CA LEU A 16 -34.50 14.29 -52.69
C LEU A 16 -33.56 13.13 -52.28
N VAL A 17 -33.05 12.37 -53.25
CA VAL A 17 -32.02 11.34 -53.02
C VAL A 17 -30.72 11.98 -52.51
N GLY A 18 -30.28 13.10 -53.10
CA GLY A 18 -29.09 13.81 -52.65
C GLY A 18 -29.21 14.29 -51.20
N VAL A 19 -30.36 14.85 -50.81
CA VAL A 19 -30.65 15.27 -49.44
C VAL A 19 -30.68 14.05 -48.50
N ALA A 20 -31.31 12.94 -48.89
CA ALA A 20 -31.38 11.74 -48.07
C ALA A 20 -30.00 11.12 -47.83
N VAL A 21 -29.17 11.01 -48.88
CA VAL A 21 -27.79 10.51 -48.76
C VAL A 21 -26.93 11.46 -47.94
N GLY A 22 -27.06 12.78 -48.15
CA GLY A 22 -26.34 13.79 -47.37
C GLY A 22 -26.72 13.75 -45.89
N ALA A 23 -28.01 13.63 -45.57
CA ALA A 23 -28.49 13.47 -44.21
C ALA A 23 -27.96 12.18 -43.56
N ALA A 24 -28.01 11.05 -44.28
CA ALA A 24 -27.49 9.77 -43.80
C ALA A 24 -25.97 9.85 -43.54
N ALA A 25 -25.20 10.45 -44.45
CA ALA A 25 -23.76 10.64 -44.28
C ALA A 25 -23.43 11.53 -43.07
N LEU A 26 -24.19 12.61 -42.85
CA LEU A 26 -24.03 13.47 -41.68
C LEU A 26 -24.35 12.73 -40.37
N THR A 27 -25.39 11.88 -40.35
CA THR A 27 -25.69 11.06 -39.16
C THR A 27 -24.61 10.02 -38.88
N ALA A 28 -24.06 9.39 -39.92
CA ALA A 28 -22.95 8.44 -39.78
C ALA A 28 -21.68 9.12 -39.25
N LEU A 29 -21.32 10.28 -39.79
CA LEU A 29 -20.18 11.07 -39.32
C LEU A 29 -20.35 11.53 -37.86
N LYS A 30 -21.56 11.95 -37.47
CA LYS A 30 -21.86 12.31 -36.08
C LYS A 30 -21.73 11.09 -35.15
N ALA A 31 -22.21 9.92 -35.57
CA ALA A 31 -22.09 8.69 -34.78
C ALA A 31 -20.62 8.29 -34.58
N GLU A 32 -19.81 8.34 -35.64
CA GLU A 32 -18.37 8.07 -35.53
C GLU A 32 -17.65 9.07 -34.63
N ARG A 33 -17.99 10.36 -34.73
CA ARG A 33 -17.42 11.39 -33.85
C ARG A 33 -17.82 11.19 -32.39
N ALA A 34 -19.06 10.76 -32.13
CA ALA A 34 -19.52 10.44 -30.79
C ALA A 34 -18.79 9.22 -30.20
N ARG A 35 -18.57 8.17 -31.01
CA ARG A 35 -17.76 6.99 -30.62
C ARG A 35 -16.34 7.38 -30.28
N ALA A 36 -15.69 8.19 -31.12
CA ALA A 36 -14.34 8.67 -30.88
C ALA A 36 -14.27 9.51 -29.59
N SER A 37 -15.25 10.39 -29.35
CA SER A 37 -15.32 11.17 -28.11
C SER A 37 -15.54 10.30 -26.88
N ALA A 38 -16.38 9.26 -26.96
CA ALA A 38 -16.60 8.32 -25.86
C ALA A 38 -15.30 7.57 -25.52
N LEU A 39 -14.60 7.07 -26.54
CA LEU A 39 -13.33 6.38 -26.35
C LEU A 39 -12.25 7.30 -25.74
N GLN A 40 -12.20 8.57 -26.16
CA GLN A 40 -11.32 9.57 -25.55
C GLN A 40 -11.67 9.83 -24.07
N ASN A 41 -12.96 9.87 -23.73
CA ASN A 41 -13.39 10.02 -22.35
C ASN A 41 -13.01 8.80 -21.50
N ASP A 42 -13.20 7.59 -22.03
CA ASP A 42 -12.80 6.35 -21.35
C ASP A 42 -11.29 6.31 -21.12
N MET A 43 -10.48 6.68 -22.13
CA MET A 43 -9.03 6.78 -21.96
C MET A 43 -8.65 7.78 -20.87
N ARG A 44 -9.30 8.95 -20.81
CA ARG A 44 -9.06 9.94 -19.75
C ARG A 44 -9.41 9.36 -18.38
N ALA A 45 -10.55 8.69 -18.26
CA ALA A 45 -10.97 8.06 -17.01
C ALA A 45 -9.97 6.98 -16.56
N LEU A 46 -9.48 6.16 -17.49
CA LEU A 46 -8.46 5.15 -17.21
C LEU A 46 -7.12 5.78 -16.80
N CYS A 47 -6.69 6.86 -17.45
CA CYS A 47 -5.48 7.59 -17.05
C CYS A 47 -5.61 8.13 -15.62
N THR A 48 -6.74 8.76 -15.28
CA THR A 48 -6.99 9.25 -13.92
C THR A 48 -7.02 8.10 -12.91
N ALA A 49 -7.67 6.98 -13.26
CA ALA A 49 -7.68 5.80 -12.40
C ALA A 49 -6.27 5.23 -12.17
N ALA A 50 -5.45 5.16 -13.23
CA ALA A 50 -4.07 4.69 -13.14
C ALA A 50 -3.20 5.57 -12.23
N VAL A 51 -3.35 6.91 -12.31
CA VAL A 51 -2.66 7.85 -11.42
C VAL A 51 -3.05 7.60 -9.96
N ASN A 52 -4.35 7.48 -9.67
CA ASN A 52 -4.84 7.22 -8.32
C ASN A 52 -4.35 5.87 -7.76
N VAL A 53 -4.27 4.84 -8.61
CA VAL A 53 -3.70 3.54 -8.22
C VAL A 53 -2.21 3.68 -7.90
N GLY A 54 -1.44 4.41 -8.72
CA GLY A 54 -0.03 4.69 -8.45
C GLY A 54 0.19 5.40 -7.11
N GLU A 55 -0.66 6.37 -6.78
CA GLU A 55 -0.60 7.07 -5.49
C GLU A 55 -0.90 6.13 -4.32
N ARG A 56 -1.91 5.26 -4.45
CA ARG A 56 -2.22 4.24 -3.43
C ARG A 56 -1.08 3.25 -3.24
N ILE A 57 -0.42 2.82 -4.32
CA ILE A 57 0.76 1.94 -4.25
C ILE A 57 1.87 2.64 -3.49
N ASN A 58 2.18 3.91 -3.81
CA ASN A 58 3.22 4.66 -3.09
C ASN A 58 2.89 4.81 -1.59
N GLN A 59 1.63 5.08 -1.24
CA GLN A 59 1.19 5.11 0.16
C GLN A 59 1.38 3.75 0.85
N LEU A 60 1.03 2.65 0.19
CA LEU A 60 1.23 1.29 0.72
C LEU A 60 2.71 0.98 0.91
N GLU A 61 3.56 1.30 -0.07
CA GLU A 61 5.01 1.12 0.07
C GLU A 61 5.60 1.92 1.24
N ARG A 62 5.15 3.17 1.44
CA ARG A 62 5.58 3.97 2.60
C ARG A 62 5.17 3.31 3.91
N ARG A 63 3.94 2.80 4.00
CA ARG A 63 3.47 2.07 5.18
C ARG A 63 4.28 0.79 5.41
N LEU A 64 4.55 0.02 4.36
CA LEU A 64 5.39 -1.17 4.44
C LEU A 64 6.80 -0.85 4.92
N ARG A 65 7.43 0.22 4.40
CA ARG A 65 8.73 0.70 4.89
C ARG A 65 8.69 1.08 6.37
N GLN A 66 7.65 1.79 6.82
CA GLN A 66 7.49 2.14 8.24
C GLN A 66 7.28 0.90 9.12
N LEU A 67 6.50 -0.08 8.67
CA LEU A 67 6.29 -1.34 9.36
C LEU A 67 7.59 -2.14 9.46
N ALA A 68 8.39 -2.19 8.39
CA ALA A 68 9.69 -2.85 8.39
C ALA A 68 10.66 -2.20 9.39
N LEU A 69 10.74 -0.87 9.42
CA LEU A 69 11.55 -0.14 10.40
C LEU A 69 11.14 -0.44 11.85
N ARG A 70 9.82 -0.49 12.11
CA ARG A 70 9.32 -0.87 13.45
C ARG A 70 9.63 -2.31 13.81
N GLN A 71 9.57 -3.24 12.86
CA GLN A 71 9.94 -4.63 13.12
C GLN A 71 11.43 -4.76 13.45
N ASP A 72 12.28 -4.00 12.78
CA ASP A 72 13.71 -3.96 13.07
C ASP A 72 13.97 -3.42 14.49
N GLU A 73 13.32 -2.30 14.85
CA GLU A 73 13.40 -1.71 16.20
C GLU A 73 12.91 -2.70 17.29
N LEU A 74 11.79 -3.37 17.05
CA LEU A 74 11.27 -4.39 17.97
C LEU A 74 12.18 -5.62 18.06
N GLY A 75 12.78 -6.05 16.95
CA GLY A 75 13.73 -7.17 16.93
C GLY A 75 15.02 -6.86 17.70
N VAL A 76 15.51 -5.64 17.58
CA VAL A 76 16.65 -5.14 18.38
C VAL A 76 16.28 -5.12 19.87
N GLN A 77 15.09 -4.63 20.21
CA GLN A 77 14.63 -4.56 21.61
C GLN A 77 14.40 -5.94 22.23
N GLN A 78 13.88 -6.90 21.46
CA GLN A 78 13.75 -8.29 21.90
C GLN A 78 15.12 -8.93 22.15
N THR A 79 16.08 -8.72 21.25
CA THR A 79 17.44 -9.29 21.41
C THR A 79 18.14 -8.73 22.66
N GLN A 80 17.97 -7.45 22.96
CA GLN A 80 18.51 -6.83 24.17
C GLN A 80 17.84 -7.38 25.44
N SER A 81 16.50 -7.47 25.45
CA SER A 81 15.75 -7.97 26.59
C SER A 81 16.00 -9.47 26.86
N GLU A 82 16.18 -10.29 25.82
CA GLU A 82 16.60 -11.69 25.96
C GLU A 82 18.03 -11.81 26.53
N GLY A 83 18.94 -10.91 26.13
CA GLY A 83 20.29 -10.84 26.67
C GLY A 83 20.31 -10.50 28.16
N GLU A 84 19.58 -9.45 28.55
CA GLU A 84 19.41 -9.05 29.95
C GLU A 84 18.76 -10.16 30.78
N GLY A 85 17.69 -10.78 30.27
CA GLY A 85 17.00 -11.89 30.93
C GLY A 85 17.92 -13.08 31.21
N ARG A 86 18.80 -13.43 30.27
CA ARG A 86 19.82 -14.50 30.46
C ARG A 86 20.85 -14.11 31.52
N THR A 87 21.29 -12.86 31.55
CA THR A 87 22.21 -12.34 32.58
C THR A 87 21.59 -12.41 33.98
N PHE A 88 20.32 -12.01 34.12
CA PHE A 88 19.57 -12.13 35.38
C PHE A 88 19.39 -13.60 35.81
N GLU A 89 19.05 -14.49 34.90
CA GLU A 89 18.90 -15.93 35.20
C GLU A 89 20.24 -16.56 35.66
N GLN A 90 21.35 -16.18 35.00
CA GLN A 90 22.69 -16.60 35.39
C GLN A 90 23.09 -16.09 36.78
N ALA A 91 22.83 -14.81 37.07
CA ALA A 91 23.09 -14.20 38.38
C ALA A 91 22.29 -14.88 39.49
N ALA A 92 20.99 -15.13 39.27
CA ALA A 92 20.14 -15.85 40.21
C ALA A 92 20.69 -17.28 40.48
N LYS A 93 21.17 -17.97 39.44
CA LYS A 93 21.78 -19.30 39.59
C LYS A 93 23.10 -19.25 40.37
N MET A 94 23.92 -18.22 40.19
CA MET A 94 25.15 -18.02 40.96
C MET A 94 24.84 -17.76 42.44
N VAL A 95 23.89 -16.89 42.74
CA VAL A 95 23.49 -16.62 44.12
C VAL A 95 22.91 -17.87 44.80
N ARG A 96 22.09 -18.67 44.10
CA ARG A 96 21.60 -19.97 44.61
C ARG A 96 22.73 -20.94 44.95
N LYS A 97 23.87 -20.85 44.25
CA LYS A 97 25.07 -21.64 44.53
C LYS A 97 25.94 -21.05 45.65
N GLY A 98 25.54 -19.92 46.22
CA GLY A 98 26.24 -19.26 47.32
C GLY A 98 27.28 -18.22 46.87
N ALA A 99 27.29 -17.80 45.61
CA ALA A 99 28.17 -16.73 45.14
C ALA A 99 27.88 -15.42 45.90
N SER A 100 28.93 -14.64 46.17
CA SER A 100 28.80 -13.35 46.85
C SER A 100 28.26 -12.27 45.92
N VAL A 101 27.71 -11.18 46.49
CA VAL A 101 27.18 -10.05 45.70
C VAL A 101 28.27 -9.44 44.82
N ASP A 102 29.48 -9.28 45.34
CA ASP A 102 30.60 -8.69 44.59
C ASP A 102 31.04 -9.59 43.42
N GLU A 103 31.02 -10.91 43.61
CA GLU A 103 31.32 -11.90 42.57
C GLU A 103 30.26 -11.94 41.45
N VAL A 104 28.98 -11.74 41.80
CA VAL A 104 27.89 -11.62 40.82
C VAL A 104 28.00 -10.31 40.03
N VAL A 105 28.37 -9.21 40.68
CA VAL A 105 28.63 -7.93 40.01
C VAL A 105 29.79 -8.07 39.01
N GLU A 106 30.88 -8.73 39.41
CA GLU A 106 32.07 -8.91 38.56
C GLU A 106 31.80 -9.83 37.37
N ILE A 107 31.12 -10.97 37.58
CA ILE A 107 30.94 -12.00 36.55
C ILE A 107 29.75 -11.70 35.63
N CYS A 108 28.65 -11.17 36.18
CA CYS A 108 27.43 -10.91 35.41
C CYS A 108 27.34 -9.45 34.94
N GLY A 109 28.24 -8.56 35.37
CA GLY A 109 28.26 -7.16 34.96
C GLY A 109 27.05 -6.34 35.43
N LEU A 110 26.35 -6.82 36.46
CA LEU A 110 25.19 -6.17 37.05
C LEU A 110 25.61 -5.03 37.99
N SER A 111 24.75 -4.03 38.18
CA SER A 111 24.98 -3.05 39.25
C SER A 111 24.87 -3.72 40.63
N ARG A 112 25.55 -3.14 41.62
CA ARG A 112 25.52 -3.67 42.99
C ARG A 112 24.11 -3.77 43.56
N GLY A 113 23.26 -2.79 43.28
CA GLY A 113 21.85 -2.81 43.70
C GLY A 113 21.03 -3.93 43.06
N GLU A 114 21.27 -4.25 41.78
CA GLU A 114 20.60 -5.37 41.10
C GLU A 114 21.05 -6.73 41.67
N ALA A 115 22.35 -6.90 41.93
CA ALA A 115 22.87 -8.12 42.54
C ALA A 115 22.34 -8.32 43.98
N GLU A 116 22.25 -7.25 44.77
CA GLU A 116 21.64 -7.27 46.11
C GLU A 116 20.15 -7.64 46.05
N LEU A 117 19.40 -7.06 45.11
CA LEU A 117 17.99 -7.36 44.90
C LEU A 117 17.77 -8.84 44.56
N ILE A 118 18.53 -9.38 43.62
CA ILE A 118 18.47 -10.81 43.24
C ILE A 118 18.76 -11.69 44.44
N ALA A 119 19.79 -11.35 45.23
CA ALA A 119 20.13 -12.11 46.42
C ALA A 119 19.04 -12.08 47.49
N MET A 120 18.35 -10.95 47.64
CA MET A 120 17.21 -10.82 48.53
C MET A 120 16.01 -11.63 48.05
N MET A 121 15.68 -11.56 46.74
CA MET A 121 14.59 -12.33 46.15
C MET A 121 14.80 -13.85 46.27
N GLN A 122 16.02 -14.34 46.00
CA GLN A 122 16.32 -15.77 46.12
C GLN A 122 16.25 -16.27 47.57
N ARG A 123 16.61 -15.43 48.55
CA ARG A 123 16.45 -15.76 49.98
C ARG A 123 14.97 -15.90 50.35
N LEU A 124 14.12 -15.01 49.86
CA LEU A 124 12.66 -15.04 50.09
C LEU A 124 11.98 -16.24 49.41
N GLU A 125 12.47 -16.72 48.27
CA GLU A 125 11.96 -17.93 47.61
C GLU A 125 12.40 -19.23 48.31
N SER A 126 13.49 -19.20 49.08
CA SER A 126 14.06 -20.38 49.77
C SER A 126 13.57 -20.57 51.21
N THR A 127 12.76 -19.64 51.72
CA THR A 127 12.07 -19.69 53.03
C THR A 127 10.63 -20.14 52.86
#